data_AF-A0A1N6IQN1-F1
#
_entry.id   AF-A0A1N6IQN1-F1
#
_cell.length_a   1.000
_cell.length_b   1.000
_cell.length_c   1.000
_cell.angle_alpha   90.00
_cell.angle_beta   90.00
_cell.angle_gamma   90.00
#
_symmetry.space_group_name_H-M   'P 1'
#
loop_
_entity.id
_entity.type
_entity.pdbx_description
1 polymer ?
#
loop_
_entity_poly.entity_id
_entity_poly.type
_entity_poly.pdbx_seq_one_letter_code
_entity_poly.pdbx_strand_id
1 'polypeptide(L)'
;MDFFTTKPPWYLPLALLLAALLIGLTLAYRLWQDMHEDDDPVSDRERLNELEEAHFAGELDADELRRVRELLSRSNSPSPPEPSRRRPPIQTETPPSPTSNDAPAPDKPPV
;
A
#
# COMPACT_ATOMS: atom_id res chain seq x y z
N MET A 1 25.21 -40.16 -31.63
CA MET A 1 24.64 -39.23 -30.62
C MET A 1 23.17 -39.12 -30.97
N ASP A 2 22.39 -40.09 -30.51
CA ASP A 2 21.05 -40.37 -31.02
C ASP A 2 20.03 -40.11 -29.90
N PHE A 3 19.90 -38.85 -29.49
CA PHE A 3 18.98 -38.44 -28.41
C PHE A 3 17.54 -38.24 -28.90
N PHE A 4 17.29 -38.25 -30.21
CA PHE A 4 16.00 -37.88 -30.81
C PHE A 4 15.24 -39.05 -31.45
N THR A 5 15.83 -40.26 -31.52
CA THR A 5 15.22 -41.45 -32.18
C THR A 5 14.31 -42.27 -31.24
N THR A 6 14.40 -42.06 -29.93
CA THR A 6 13.51 -42.68 -28.95
C THR A 6 12.23 -41.87 -28.81
N LYS A 7 11.08 -42.52 -29.03
CA LYS A 7 9.76 -41.94 -28.74
C LYS A 7 9.80 -41.30 -27.36
N PRO A 8 9.50 -39.99 -27.23
CA PRO A 8 9.60 -39.32 -25.96
C PRO A 8 8.66 -40.02 -24.98
N PRO A 9 9.13 -40.33 -23.77
CA PRO A 9 8.24 -40.90 -22.77
C PRO A 9 7.05 -39.97 -22.55
N TRP A 10 5.87 -40.54 -22.30
CA TRP A 10 4.62 -39.79 -22.18
C TRP A 10 4.66 -38.69 -21.09
N TYR A 11 5.57 -38.81 -20.12
CA TYR A 11 5.81 -37.84 -19.05
C TYR A 11 6.80 -36.73 -19.41
N LEU A 12 7.45 -36.75 -20.58
CA LEU A 12 8.38 -35.71 -21.02
C LEU A 12 7.75 -34.30 -21.04
N PRO A 13 6.54 -34.07 -21.61
CA PRO A 13 5.91 -32.75 -21.56
C PRO A 13 5.59 -32.33 -20.12
N LEU A 14 5.23 -33.27 -19.25
CA LEU A 14 4.97 -33.00 -17.83
C LEU A 14 6.25 -32.59 -17.09
N ALA A 15 7.37 -33.27 -17.35
CA ALA A 15 8.67 -32.94 -16.79
C ALA A 15 9.15 -31.55 -17.24
N LEU A 16 8.96 -31.21 -18.53
CA LEU A 16 9.25 -29.87 -19.05
C LEU A 16 8.38 -28.80 -18.41
N LEU A 17 7.09 -29.09 -18.19
CA LEU A 17 6.19 -28.17 -17.51
C LEU A 17 6.64 -27.90 -16.07
N LEU A 18 6.98 -28.96 -15.31
CA LEU A 18 7.50 -28.78 -13.95
C LEU A 18 8.81 -28.00 -13.94
N ALA A 19 9.73 -28.29 -14.87
CA ALA A 19 10.99 -27.56 -14.98
C ALA A 19 10.74 -26.07 -15.28
N ALA A 20 9.86 -25.77 -16.24
CA ALA A 20 9.47 -24.40 -16.56
C ALA A 20 8.83 -23.69 -15.36
N LEU A 21 7.99 -24.39 -14.59
CA LEU A 21 7.36 -23.85 -13.38
C LEU A 21 8.40 -23.49 -12.32
N LEU A 22 9.36 -24.39 -12.05
CA LEU A 22 10.44 -24.15 -11.09
C LEU A 22 11.32 -22.97 -11.49
N ILE A 23 11.69 -22.91 -12.78
CA ILE A 23 12.46 -21.78 -13.33
C ILE A 23 11.66 -20.49 -13.18
N GLY A 24 10.40 -20.48 -13.61
CA GLY A 24 9.52 -19.32 -13.51
C GLY A 24 9.34 -18.84 -12.06
N LEU A 25 9.16 -19.76 -11.11
CA LEU A 25 9.04 -19.44 -9.70
C LEU A 25 10.34 -18.84 -9.13
N THR A 26 11.50 -19.38 -9.53
CA THR A 26 12.80 -18.86 -9.09
C THR A 26 13.05 -17.45 -9.63
N LEU A 27 12.74 -17.21 -10.91
CA LEU A 27 12.86 -15.87 -11.50
C LEU A 27 11.86 -14.89 -10.89
N ALA A 28 10.61 -15.33 -10.67
CA ALA A 28 9.60 -14.52 -10.03
C ALA A 28 9.99 -14.16 -8.59
N TYR A 29 10.54 -15.11 -7.83
CA TYR A 29 11.03 -14.87 -6.48
C TYR A 29 12.22 -13.91 -6.46
N ARG A 30 13.16 -14.08 -7.39
CA ARG A 30 14.31 -13.17 -7.52
C ARG A 30 13.88 -11.76 -7.92
N LEU A 31 12.97 -11.63 -8.87
CA LEU A 31 12.44 -10.33 -9.29
C LEU A 31 11.58 -9.69 -8.19
N TRP A 32 10.84 -10.51 -7.45
CA TRP A 32 10.10 -10.06 -6.27
C TRP A 32 11.07 -9.55 -5.20
N GLN A 33 12.17 -10.26 -4.98
CA GLN A 33 13.23 -9.82 -4.07
C GLN A 33 13.85 -8.51 -4.56
N ASP A 34 14.26 -8.39 -5.83
CA ASP A 34 14.82 -7.14 -6.38
C ASP A 34 13.84 -5.95 -6.22
N MET A 35 12.53 -6.18 -6.39
CA MET A 35 11.48 -5.16 -6.20
C MET A 35 11.20 -4.85 -4.72
N HIS A 36 11.43 -5.83 -3.83
CA HIS A 36 11.24 -5.70 -2.39
C HIS A 36 12.55 -5.39 -1.64
N GLU A 37 13.68 -5.31 -2.34
CA GLU A 37 14.97 -4.89 -1.78
C GLU A 37 14.99 -3.35 -1.58
N ASP A 38 14.20 -2.61 -2.34
CA ASP A 38 13.81 -1.21 -2.06
C ASP A 38 12.78 -1.10 -0.91
N ASP A 39 12.20 -2.22 -0.51
CA ASP A 39 11.10 -2.34 0.45
C ASP A 39 11.54 -3.11 1.71
N ASP A 40 12.86 -3.29 1.92
CA ASP A 40 13.37 -3.61 3.25
C ASP A 40 13.18 -2.31 4.04
N PRO A 41 12.15 -2.22 4.91
CA PRO A 41 11.85 -0.97 5.56
C PRO A 41 13.06 -0.66 6.42
N VAL A 42 13.87 0.33 6.03
CA VAL A 42 15.05 0.79 6.78
C VAL A 42 14.70 0.72 8.25
N SER A 43 15.34 -0.21 8.96
CA SER A 43 14.82 -0.64 10.25
C SER A 43 14.71 0.59 11.15
N ASP A 44 13.68 0.68 12.00
CA ASP A 44 13.49 1.89 12.83
C ASP A 44 14.75 2.25 13.64
N ARG A 45 15.59 1.26 13.96
CA ARG A 45 16.90 1.46 14.58
C ARG A 45 17.88 2.20 13.68
N GLU A 46 17.91 1.88 12.41
CA GLU A 46 18.79 2.47 11.41
C GLU A 46 18.36 3.90 11.08
N ARG A 47 17.04 4.15 10.99
CA ARG A 47 16.48 5.52 10.92
C ARG A 47 16.79 6.34 12.17
N LEU A 48 16.68 5.75 13.36
CA LEU A 48 17.03 6.43 14.62
C LEU A 48 18.53 6.72 14.72
N ASN A 49 19.37 5.83 14.18
CA ASN A 49 20.81 6.02 14.15
C ASN A 49 21.20 7.21 13.26
N GLU A 50 20.56 7.37 12.10
CA GLU A 50 20.76 8.52 11.21
C GLU A 50 20.31 9.84 11.85
N LEU A 51 19.19 9.83 12.59
CA LEU A 51 18.71 11.00 13.34
C LEU A 51 19.63 11.37 14.52
N GLU A 52 20.22 10.37 15.17
CA GLU A 52 21.19 10.58 16.25
C GLU A 52 22.50 11.18 15.71
N GLU A 53 22.97 10.71 14.54
CA GLU A 53 24.09 11.32 13.80
C GLU A 53 23.79 12.78 13.44
N ALA A 54 22.59 13.10 12.92
CA ALA A 54 22.17 14.46 12.59
C ALA A 54 22.08 15.38 13.83
N HIS A 55 21.68 14.83 14.99
CA HIS A 55 21.72 15.55 16.26
C HIS A 55 23.17 15.86 16.69
N PHE A 56 24.09 14.90 16.54
CA PHE A 56 25.51 15.14 16.82
C PHE A 56 26.16 16.14 15.85
N ALA A 57 25.70 16.18 14.60
CA ALA A 57 26.08 17.19 13.61
C ALA A 57 25.51 18.60 13.93
N GLY A 58 24.58 18.71 14.90
CA GLY A 58 23.91 19.95 15.27
C GLY A 58 22.84 20.40 14.28
N GLU A 59 22.46 19.53 13.33
CA GLU A 59 21.37 19.79 12.37
C GLU A 59 19.99 19.50 12.98
N LEU A 60 19.94 18.72 14.07
CA LEU A 60 18.71 18.35 14.77
C LEU A 60 18.83 18.69 16.26
N ASP A 61 17.79 19.30 16.85
CA ASP A 61 17.75 19.60 18.27
C ASP A 61 17.36 18.39 19.14
N ALA A 62 17.75 18.40 20.41
CA ALA A 62 17.47 17.32 21.36
C ALA A 62 15.97 17.10 21.58
N ASP A 63 15.17 18.17 21.57
CA ASP A 63 13.71 18.08 21.73
C ASP A 63 13.04 17.48 20.48
N GLU A 64 13.58 17.77 19.30
CA GLU A 64 13.11 17.21 18.03
C GLU A 64 13.41 15.71 17.94
N LEU A 65 14.64 15.30 18.27
CA LEU A 65 15.02 13.88 18.32
C LEU A 65 14.11 13.08 19.26
N ARG A 66 13.80 13.65 20.43
CA ARG A 66 12.91 13.02 21.42
C ARG A 66 11.48 12.85 20.88
N ARG A 67 10.95 13.85 20.18
CA ARG A 67 9.61 13.78 19.57
C ARG A 67 9.55 12.70 18.49
N VAL A 68 10.56 12.63 17.62
CA VAL A 68 10.61 11.64 16.54
C VAL A 68 10.73 10.22 17.10
N ARG A 69 11.55 10.01 18.13
CA ARG A 69 11.65 8.73 18.85
C ARG A 69 10.31 8.27 19.43
N GLU A 70 9.50 9.18 19.98
CA GLU A 70 8.19 8.85 20.53
C GLU A 70 7.18 8.46 19.41
N LEU A 71 7.23 9.14 18.27
CA LEU A 71 6.35 8.84 17.12
C LEU A 71 6.65 7.48 16.51
N LEU A 72 7.94 7.15 16.29
CA LEU A 72 8.38 5.84 15.79
C LEU A 72 8.00 4.70 16.74
N SER A 73 8.12 4.93 18.06
CA SER A 73 7.73 3.94 19.07
C SER A 73 6.22 3.66 19.08
N ARG A 74 5.41 4.67 18.74
CA ARG A 74 3.94 4.56 18.73
C ARG A 74 3.40 3.91 17.46
N SER A 75 4.04 4.13 16.30
CA SER A 75 3.66 3.49 15.03
C SER A 75 3.92 1.98 15.01
N ASN A 76 4.86 1.50 15.83
CA ASN A 76 5.19 0.07 15.94
C ASN A 76 4.33 -0.70 16.96
N SER A 77 3.46 0.00 17.71
CA SER A 77 2.44 -0.67 18.50
C SER A 77 1.30 -1.09 17.56
N PRO A 78 0.94 -2.38 17.47
CA PRO A 78 -0.24 -2.79 16.71
C PRO A 78 -1.43 -2.08 17.32
N SER A 79 -1.97 -1.08 16.61
CA SER A 79 -3.21 -0.42 16.99
C SER A 79 -4.25 -1.52 17.21
N PRO A 80 -4.94 -1.58 18.35
CA PRO A 80 -6.05 -2.50 18.53
C PRO A 80 -7.00 -2.33 17.34
N PRO A 81 -7.56 -3.42 16.76
CA PRO A 81 -8.41 -3.32 15.60
C PRO A 81 -9.53 -2.31 15.88
N GLU A 82 -9.46 -1.15 15.23
CA GLU A 82 -10.47 -0.11 15.37
C GLU A 82 -11.79 -0.76 14.92
N PRO A 83 -12.82 -0.82 15.76
CA PRO A 83 -14.06 -1.49 15.42
C PRO A 83 -14.66 -0.74 14.23
N SER A 84 -14.63 -1.38 13.07
CA SER A 84 -15.42 -1.13 11.87
C SER A 84 -16.21 0.17 11.97
N ARG A 85 -15.56 1.31 11.69
CA ARG A 85 -16.30 2.55 11.43
C ARG A 85 -17.23 2.24 10.27
N ARG A 86 -18.51 2.07 10.58
CA ARG A 86 -19.60 1.99 9.62
C ARG A 86 -19.39 3.13 8.64
N ARG A 87 -19.11 2.76 7.39
CA ARG A 87 -19.18 3.64 6.24
C ARG A 87 -20.50 4.43 6.35
N PRO A 88 -20.49 5.77 6.39
CA PRO A 88 -21.72 6.52 6.19
C PRO A 88 -22.31 6.08 4.84
N PRO A 89 -23.62 5.80 4.75
CA PRO A 89 -24.21 5.39 3.49
C PRO A 89 -23.94 6.47 2.44
N ILE A 90 -23.40 6.02 1.32
CA ILE A 90 -23.28 6.79 0.08
C ILE A 90 -24.65 7.41 -0.18
N GLN A 91 -24.75 8.73 -0.02
CA GLN A 91 -25.89 9.48 -0.53
C GLN A 91 -25.84 9.32 -2.05
N THR A 92 -26.68 8.45 -2.58
CA THR A 92 -27.00 8.41 -4.00
C THR A 92 -27.54 9.79 -4.33
N GLU A 93 -26.73 10.59 -5.05
CA GLU A 93 -27.18 11.83 -5.64
C GLU A 93 -28.37 11.52 -6.54
N THR A 94 -29.57 11.80 -6.04
CA THR A 94 -30.78 11.90 -6.85
C THR A 94 -30.51 12.97 -7.91
N PRO A 95 -30.69 12.69 -9.21
CA PRO A 95 -30.57 13.69 -10.27
C PRO A 95 -31.43 14.91 -9.92
N PRO A 96 -30.94 16.16 -10.13
CA PRO A 96 -31.75 17.33 -9.84
C PRO A 96 -33.00 17.28 -10.70
N SER A 97 -34.14 17.05 -10.03
CA SER A 97 -35.44 17.31 -10.62
C SER A 97 -35.52 18.81 -10.91
N PRO A 98 -35.93 19.25 -12.11
CA PRO A 98 -36.13 20.67 -12.36
C PRO A 98 -37.24 21.16 -11.44
N THR A 99 -36.86 21.88 -10.38
CA THR A 99 -37.78 22.63 -9.54
C THR A 99 -38.38 23.73 -10.39
N SER A 100 -39.58 23.42 -10.91
CA SER A 100 -40.58 24.36 -11.36
C SER A 100 -40.84 25.36 -10.23
N ASN A 101 -40.20 26.53 -10.33
CA ASN A 101 -40.51 27.70 -9.52
C ASN A 101 -41.84 28.26 -10.01
N ASP A 102 -42.93 27.75 -9.45
CA ASP A 102 -44.25 28.35 -9.60
C ASP A 102 -44.97 28.31 -8.25
N ALA A 103 -44.64 29.27 -7.39
CA ALA A 103 -45.43 29.78 -6.27
C ALA A 103 -44.64 30.90 -5.56
N PRO A 104 -45.30 31.78 -4.78
CA PRO A 104 -46.41 32.67 -5.11
C PRO A 104 -46.04 34.14 -4.77
N ALA A 105 -46.95 35.06 -5.07
CA ALA A 105 -46.84 36.51 -4.88
C ALA A 105 -46.33 36.97 -3.49
N PRO A 106 -45.47 38.00 -3.43
CA PRO A 106 -45.36 38.86 -2.27
C PRO A 106 -46.16 40.15 -2.45
N ASP A 107 -47.24 40.20 -1.68
CA ASP A 107 -47.97 41.38 -1.22
C ASP A 107 -46.98 42.40 -0.63
N LYS A 108 -46.99 43.63 -1.16
CA LYS A 108 -46.24 44.76 -0.61
C LYS A 108 -47.17 45.98 -0.52
N PRO A 109 -47.54 46.45 0.69
CA PRO A 109 -48.07 47.79 0.91
C PRO A 109 -46.92 48.77 1.23
N PRO A 110 -47.17 50.06 1.49
CA PRO A 110 -48.05 51.03 0.84
C PRO A 110 -47.24 52.25 0.29
N VAL A 111 -47.83 53.07 -0.58
CA VAL A 111 -47.57 54.53 -0.73
C VAL A 111 -48.88 55.21 -1.07
#